data_AF-A0A645CC04-F1
#
_entry.id   AF-A0A645CC04-F1
#
_cell.length_a   1.000
_cell.length_b   1.000
_cell.length_c   1.000
_cell.angle_alpha   90.00
_cell.angle_beta   90.00
_cell.angle_gamma   90.00
#
_symmetry.space_group_name_H-M   'P 1'
#
loop_
_entity.id
_entity.type
_entity.pdbx_description
1 polymer ?
#
loop_
_entity_poly.entity_id
_entity_poly.type
_entity_poly.pdbx_seq_one_letter_code
_entity_poly.pdbx_strand_id
1 'polypeptide(L)'
;MIAVLLMLDSQVFKKVGQWLKHFWLEFSSGYKHSPRKLNWLASFIGACVMLGFACATRIIGPMAAMLVILVWVIRLKKKSLPLIAAFALVSFLIFWASWPFLWPDLFGNLLQALKQMMDFPVGMQVLFDGIKYDSRALPSAYLPQLLLLTSTEPALLLFGLGVIVAIIRLIKKSVQNRAEILIPLLWFFFPLLYVVLRRPPLYDNYRHFLFLLPAAAVLCAFALDWLFSRIKSKWLNAALILIVLLPGFIAEVHLHPYEYAYYNVLAGGVPGAAGKYEVDYWLTCYKDLTEQINANEKEDLNVYVDSTPALVKYYANDNITVKGLDNIRYPSNSLIILPSRWQHVLLYPDYPVAYTVQLQGVVLCEAKRVP
;
A
#
# COMPACT_ATOMS: atom_id res chain seq x y z
N MET A 1 -15.40 28.79 -29.60
CA MET A 1 -14.90 28.45 -28.25
C MET A 1 -13.71 29.31 -27.82
N ILE A 2 -12.74 29.60 -28.72
CA ILE A 2 -11.60 30.50 -28.44
C ILE A 2 -12.03 31.99 -28.31
N ALA A 3 -13.11 32.41 -29.00
CA ALA A 3 -13.65 33.77 -28.88
C ALA A 3 -14.38 34.05 -27.54
N VAL A 4 -14.87 33.01 -26.84
CA VAL A 4 -15.53 33.15 -25.52
C VAL A 4 -14.49 33.25 -24.39
N LEU A 5 -13.32 32.64 -24.56
CA LEU A 5 -12.19 32.78 -23.64
C LEU A 5 -11.51 34.16 -23.73
N LEU A 6 -11.58 34.82 -24.90
CA LEU A 6 -11.05 36.19 -25.10
C LEU A 6 -12.02 37.30 -24.64
N MET A 7 -13.28 36.96 -24.32
CA MET A 7 -14.27 37.88 -23.76
C MET A 7 -14.40 37.78 -22.22
N LEU A 8 -13.54 37.00 -21.56
CA LEU A 8 -13.42 37.05 -20.10
C LEU A 8 -12.76 38.37 -19.71
N ASP A 9 -13.62 39.34 -19.38
CA ASP A 9 -13.33 40.71 -18.96
C ASP A 9 -12.04 40.81 -18.12
N SER A 10 -11.12 41.67 -18.57
CA SER A 10 -9.88 41.99 -17.85
C SER A 10 -10.13 42.42 -16.41
N GLN A 11 -11.33 42.90 -16.08
CA GLN A 11 -11.74 43.19 -14.72
C GLN A 11 -11.91 41.95 -13.87
N VAL A 12 -12.36 40.80 -14.41
CA VAL A 12 -12.49 39.54 -13.66
C VAL A 12 -11.11 39.02 -13.32
N PHE A 13 -10.16 39.01 -14.27
CA PHE A 13 -8.77 38.64 -13.99
C PHE A 13 -8.08 39.59 -13.01
N LYS A 14 -8.33 40.91 -13.10
CA LYS A 14 -7.84 41.89 -12.13
C LYS A 14 -8.49 41.72 -10.76
N LYS A 15 -9.78 41.45 -10.68
CA LYS A 15 -10.51 41.16 -9.43
C LYS A 15 -10.02 39.86 -8.80
N VAL A 16 -9.82 38.80 -9.58
CA VAL A 16 -9.26 37.52 -9.12
C VAL A 16 -7.81 37.72 -8.68
N GLY A 17 -7.00 38.47 -9.42
CA GLY A 17 -5.61 38.79 -9.04
C GLY A 17 -5.52 39.66 -7.79
N GLN A 18 -6.37 40.67 -7.65
CA GLN A 18 -6.47 41.50 -6.44
C GLN A 18 -7.00 40.68 -5.26
N TRP A 19 -8.01 39.84 -5.48
CA TRP A 19 -8.54 38.93 -4.46
C TRP A 19 -7.50 37.91 -4.02
N LEU A 20 -6.75 37.30 -4.94
CA LEU A 20 -5.63 36.40 -4.64
C LEU A 20 -4.54 37.11 -3.88
N LYS A 21 -4.21 38.36 -4.24
CA LYS A 21 -3.21 39.20 -3.55
C LYS A 21 -3.69 39.59 -2.14
N HIS A 22 -4.95 40.00 -1.99
CA HIS A 22 -5.53 40.36 -0.69
C HIS A 22 -5.68 39.12 0.21
N PHE A 23 -6.14 38.01 -0.35
CA PHE A 23 -6.14 36.69 0.27
C PHE A 23 -4.73 36.34 0.74
N TRP A 24 -3.71 36.45 -0.11
CA TRP A 24 -2.31 36.20 0.28
C TRP A 24 -1.82 37.10 1.41
N LEU A 25 -2.18 38.39 1.38
CA LEU A 25 -1.77 39.38 2.38
C LEU A 25 -2.44 39.14 3.73
N GLU A 26 -3.76 38.97 3.78
CA GLU A 26 -4.52 38.63 4.99
C GLU A 26 -4.16 37.24 5.53
N PHE A 27 -3.95 36.28 4.64
CA PHE A 27 -3.53 34.94 5.00
C PHE A 27 -2.13 34.94 5.61
N SER A 28 -1.20 35.72 5.06
CA SER A 28 0.14 35.87 5.61
C SER A 28 0.19 36.68 6.92
N SER A 29 -0.84 37.47 7.22
CA SER A 29 -0.93 38.28 8.44
C SER A 29 -1.46 37.47 9.63
N GLY A 30 -2.39 36.52 9.39
CA GLY A 30 -2.87 35.56 10.39
C GLY A 30 -1.81 34.57 10.90
N TYR A 31 -0.68 34.47 10.20
CA TYR A 31 0.48 33.64 10.55
C TYR A 31 1.73 34.47 10.89
N LYS A 32 1.58 35.75 11.26
CA LYS A 32 2.69 36.69 11.57
C LYS A 32 3.68 36.20 12.64
N HIS A 33 3.31 35.20 13.46
CA HIS A 33 4.15 34.67 14.53
C HIS A 33 4.78 33.29 14.21
N SER A 34 4.61 32.77 12.97
CA SER A 34 5.28 31.53 12.56
C SER A 34 6.61 31.86 11.85
N PRO A 35 7.77 31.42 12.36
CA PRO A 35 9.10 31.83 11.86
C PRO A 35 9.49 31.28 10.48
N ARG A 36 8.52 30.82 9.65
CA ARG A 36 8.78 29.94 8.49
C ARG A 36 7.80 30.13 7.32
N LYS A 37 7.63 31.35 6.78
CA LYS A 37 6.76 31.58 5.59
C LYS A 37 7.22 30.78 4.35
N LEU A 38 8.53 30.67 4.11
CA LEU A 38 9.09 29.89 2.99
C LEU A 38 8.76 28.39 3.12
N ASN A 39 8.80 27.85 4.35
CA ASN A 39 8.53 26.42 4.58
C ASN A 39 7.05 26.08 4.41
N TRP A 40 6.14 27.05 4.63
CA TRP A 40 4.71 26.80 4.45
C TRP A 40 4.32 26.67 2.99
N LEU A 41 4.77 27.60 2.12
CA LEU A 41 4.48 27.52 0.69
C LEU A 41 5.10 26.25 0.09
N ALA A 42 6.34 25.94 0.47
CA ALA A 42 6.99 24.68 0.08
C ALA A 42 6.21 23.45 0.56
N SER A 43 5.71 23.44 1.80
CA SER A 43 4.87 22.34 2.32
C SER A 43 3.53 22.23 1.60
N PHE A 44 2.91 23.36 1.27
CA PHE A 44 1.64 23.38 0.54
C PHE A 44 1.82 22.84 -0.89
N ILE A 45 2.81 23.34 -1.63
CA ILE A 45 3.15 22.85 -2.97
C ILE A 45 3.52 21.37 -2.89
N GLY A 46 4.36 20.98 -1.93
CA GLY A 46 4.72 19.58 -1.70
C GLY A 46 3.50 18.70 -1.46
N ALA A 47 2.54 19.13 -0.64
CA ALA A 47 1.29 18.40 -0.42
C ALA A 47 0.47 18.27 -1.72
N CYS A 48 0.39 19.32 -2.55
CA CYS A 48 -0.32 19.25 -3.82
C CYS A 48 0.34 18.27 -4.79
N VAL A 49 1.67 18.29 -4.87
CA VAL A 49 2.46 17.38 -5.72
C VAL A 49 2.25 15.94 -5.28
N MET A 50 2.37 15.66 -3.99
CA MET A 50 2.16 14.32 -3.43
C MET A 50 0.74 13.82 -3.67
N LEU A 51 -0.27 14.68 -3.48
CA LEU A 51 -1.66 14.30 -3.74
C LEU A 51 -1.91 14.05 -5.24
N GLY A 52 -1.38 14.90 -6.12
CA GLY A 52 -1.51 14.73 -7.57
C GLY A 52 -0.96 13.38 -8.04
N PHE A 53 0.26 13.03 -7.62
CA PHE A 53 0.85 11.73 -7.93
C PHE A 53 0.15 10.57 -7.23
N ALA A 54 -0.30 10.73 -5.98
CA ALA A 54 -1.06 9.71 -5.28
C ALA A 54 -2.36 9.38 -6.03
N CYS A 55 -3.09 10.38 -6.51
CA CYS A 55 -4.29 10.18 -7.32
C CYS A 55 -3.99 9.53 -8.68
N ALA A 56 -2.84 9.86 -9.30
CA ALA A 56 -2.46 9.31 -10.61
C ALA A 56 -2.02 7.83 -10.52
N THR A 57 -1.49 7.41 -9.37
CA THR A 57 -0.99 6.05 -9.15
C THR A 57 -1.97 5.15 -8.39
N ARG A 58 -2.88 5.72 -7.59
CA ARG A 58 -3.80 4.99 -6.71
C ARG A 58 -5.19 5.61 -6.71
N ILE A 59 -6.20 4.75 -6.91
CA ILE A 59 -7.63 5.10 -6.85
C ILE A 59 -8.02 5.75 -5.51
N ILE A 60 -7.41 5.26 -4.42
CA ILE A 60 -7.64 5.73 -3.05
C ILE A 60 -6.82 6.97 -2.71
N GLY A 61 -5.97 7.47 -3.61
CA GLY A 61 -5.20 8.70 -3.44
C GLY A 61 -6.02 9.90 -2.92
N PRO A 62 -7.25 10.16 -3.40
CA PRO A 62 -8.11 11.22 -2.88
C PRO A 62 -8.42 11.13 -1.38
N MET A 63 -8.33 9.95 -0.75
CA MET A 63 -8.53 9.82 0.70
C MET A 63 -7.48 10.59 1.52
N ALA A 64 -6.26 10.75 1.00
CA ALA A 64 -5.24 11.58 1.63
C ALA A 64 -5.66 13.06 1.66
N ALA A 65 -6.35 13.53 0.62
CA ALA A 65 -6.92 14.88 0.58
C ALA A 65 -7.95 15.09 1.70
N MET A 66 -8.79 14.09 1.96
CA MET A 66 -9.82 14.18 3.00
C MET A 66 -9.23 14.43 4.39
N LEU A 67 -8.08 13.83 4.71
CA LEU A 67 -7.39 14.06 5.99
C LEU A 67 -6.90 15.51 6.12
N VAL A 68 -6.27 16.04 5.08
CA VAL A 68 -5.77 17.44 5.05
C VAL A 68 -6.94 18.42 5.14
N ILE A 69 -7.99 18.19 4.34
CA ILE A 69 -9.21 19.00 4.33
C ILE A 69 -9.87 18.97 5.71
N LEU A 70 -9.99 17.80 6.35
CA LEU A 70 -10.57 17.67 7.69
C LEU A 70 -9.80 18.51 8.72
N VAL A 71 -8.47 18.47 8.71
CA VAL A 71 -7.63 19.32 9.60
C VAL A 71 -7.92 20.79 9.37
N TRP A 72 -7.96 21.24 8.11
CA TRP A 72 -8.21 22.65 7.78
C TRP A 72 -9.62 23.09 8.12
N VAL A 73 -10.63 22.25 7.89
CA VAL A 73 -12.02 22.55 8.28
C VAL A 73 -12.12 22.69 9.81
N ILE A 74 -11.50 21.79 10.58
CA ILE A 74 -11.52 21.85 12.04
C ILE A 74 -10.80 23.12 12.54
N ARG A 75 -9.61 23.43 12.01
CA ARG A 75 -8.77 24.53 12.51
C ARG A 75 -9.16 25.91 11.97
N LEU A 76 -9.50 26.00 10.69
CA LEU A 76 -9.70 27.27 9.97
C LEU A 76 -11.17 27.56 9.66
N LYS A 77 -12.07 26.58 9.81
CA LYS A 77 -13.52 26.71 9.55
C LYS A 77 -13.77 27.32 8.16
N LYS A 78 -14.59 28.36 8.04
CA LYS A 78 -14.89 29.02 6.75
C LYS A 78 -13.64 29.54 6.01
N LYS A 79 -12.55 29.83 6.73
CA LYS A 79 -11.28 30.30 6.13
C LYS A 79 -10.52 29.18 5.42
N SER A 80 -10.93 27.91 5.54
CA SER A 80 -10.30 26.79 4.82
C SER A 80 -10.70 26.73 3.35
N LEU A 81 -11.89 27.22 2.97
CA LEU A 81 -12.43 27.12 1.61
C LEU A 81 -11.45 27.54 0.49
N PRO A 82 -10.82 28.73 0.54
CA PRO A 82 -9.88 29.14 -0.51
C PRO A 82 -8.63 28.26 -0.55
N LEU A 83 -8.15 27.76 0.60
CA LEU A 83 -7.03 26.82 0.64
C LEU A 83 -7.40 25.47 0.03
N ILE A 84 -8.58 24.95 0.35
CA ILE A 84 -9.10 23.70 -0.20
C ILE A 84 -9.26 23.83 -1.71
N ALA A 85 -9.81 24.95 -2.19
CA ALA A 85 -9.97 25.20 -3.62
C ALA A 85 -8.61 25.26 -4.34
N ALA A 86 -7.65 26.01 -3.80
CA ALA A 86 -6.30 26.09 -4.35
C ALA A 86 -5.60 24.72 -4.32
N PHE A 87 -5.72 23.98 -3.22
CA PHE A 87 -5.14 22.65 -3.04
C PHE A 87 -5.72 21.65 -4.04
N ALA A 88 -7.05 21.62 -4.18
CA ALA A 88 -7.74 20.77 -5.13
C ALA A 88 -7.34 21.11 -6.57
N LEU A 89 -7.33 22.40 -6.95
CA LEU A 89 -6.97 22.82 -8.30
C LEU A 89 -5.52 22.45 -8.65
N VAL A 90 -4.56 22.80 -7.81
CA VAL A 90 -3.14 22.52 -8.08
C VAL A 90 -2.87 21.02 -8.10
N SER A 91 -3.44 20.26 -7.16
CA SER A 91 -3.29 18.80 -7.15
C SER A 91 -3.94 18.15 -8.38
N PHE A 92 -5.10 18.65 -8.81
CA PHE A 92 -5.78 18.16 -10.00
C PHE A 92 -4.98 18.43 -11.28
N LEU A 93 -4.36 19.61 -11.41
CA LEU A 93 -3.50 19.93 -12.55
C LEU A 93 -2.29 18.98 -12.62
N ILE A 94 -1.69 18.66 -11.48
CA ILE A 94 -0.56 17.72 -11.40
C ILE A 94 -1.03 16.29 -11.72
N PHE A 95 -2.16 15.86 -11.15
CA PHE A 95 -2.80 14.58 -11.44
C PHE A 95 -3.07 14.41 -12.95
N TRP A 96 -3.68 15.42 -13.57
CA TRP A 96 -3.98 15.40 -15.00
C TRP A 96 -2.70 15.41 -15.85
N ALA A 97 -1.73 16.26 -15.52
CA ALA A 97 -0.46 16.33 -16.25
C ALA A 97 0.37 15.04 -16.12
N SER A 98 0.22 14.30 -15.02
CA SER A 98 0.94 13.03 -14.78
C SER A 98 0.22 11.79 -15.30
N TRP A 99 -0.99 11.93 -15.86
CA TRP A 99 -1.75 10.81 -16.40
C TRP A 99 -2.13 11.02 -17.88
N PRO A 100 -1.25 10.67 -18.83
CA PRO A 100 -1.44 10.91 -20.27
C PRO A 100 -2.73 10.30 -20.84
N PHE A 101 -3.22 9.22 -20.23
CA PHE A 101 -4.50 8.61 -20.58
C PHE A 101 -5.66 9.61 -20.51
N LEU A 102 -5.60 10.64 -19.67
CA LEU A 102 -6.67 11.64 -19.53
C LEU A 102 -6.59 12.78 -20.54
N TRP A 103 -5.56 12.87 -21.38
CA TRP A 103 -5.37 14.02 -22.27
C TRP A 103 -6.33 14.07 -23.47
N PRO A 104 -6.66 12.94 -24.14
CA PRO A 104 -7.55 12.95 -25.30
C PRO A 104 -9.01 13.28 -24.94
N ASP A 105 -9.48 12.76 -23.80
CA ASP A 105 -10.81 13.03 -23.25
C ASP A 105 -10.75 12.92 -21.73
N LEU A 106 -10.60 14.07 -21.05
CA LEU A 106 -10.47 14.14 -19.60
C LEU A 106 -11.65 13.49 -18.88
N PHE A 107 -12.88 13.81 -19.28
CA PHE A 107 -14.06 13.37 -18.54
C PHE A 107 -14.45 11.95 -18.91
N GLY A 108 -14.41 11.58 -20.19
CA GLY A 108 -14.72 10.23 -20.64
C GLY A 108 -13.75 9.21 -20.08
N ASN A 109 -12.44 9.48 -20.15
CA ASN A 109 -11.41 8.55 -19.69
C ASN A 109 -11.38 8.46 -18.15
N LEU A 110 -11.64 9.57 -17.44
CA LEU A 110 -11.78 9.54 -15.98
C LEU A 110 -13.00 8.69 -15.57
N LEU A 111 -14.15 8.87 -16.22
CA LEU A 111 -15.36 8.08 -15.92
C LEU A 111 -15.16 6.60 -16.27
N GLN A 112 -14.51 6.31 -17.38
CA GLN A 112 -14.17 4.94 -17.79
C GLN A 112 -13.24 4.28 -16.76
N ALA A 113 -12.17 4.97 -16.36
CA ALA A 113 -11.25 4.50 -15.33
C ALA A 113 -12.00 4.21 -14.03
N LEU A 114 -12.81 5.16 -13.54
CA LEU A 114 -13.61 4.97 -12.32
C LEU A 114 -14.56 3.77 -12.42
N LYS A 115 -15.26 3.57 -13.55
CA LYS A 115 -16.14 2.41 -13.74
C LYS A 115 -15.37 1.09 -13.70
N GLN A 116 -14.27 0.99 -14.43
CA GLN A 116 -13.44 -0.21 -14.47
C GLN A 116 -12.80 -0.52 -13.10
N MET A 117 -12.52 0.51 -12.31
CA MET A 117 -11.94 0.41 -10.98
C MET A 117 -12.98 0.05 -9.90
N MET A 118 -14.22 0.53 -10.02
CA MET A 118 -15.31 0.20 -9.09
C MET A 118 -15.82 -1.23 -9.31
N ASP A 119 -15.86 -1.70 -10.55
CA ASP A 119 -16.36 -3.01 -10.93
C ASP A 119 -15.24 -3.79 -11.63
N PHE A 120 -14.13 -4.03 -10.92
CA PHE A 120 -13.02 -4.81 -11.47
C PHE A 120 -13.54 -6.22 -11.78
N PRO A 121 -13.72 -6.57 -13.06
CA PRO A 121 -14.63 -7.66 -13.45
C PRO A 121 -14.00 -9.05 -13.28
N VAL A 122 -12.70 -9.12 -12.99
CA VAL A 122 -11.94 -10.37 -12.89
C VAL A 122 -11.87 -10.79 -11.43
N GLY A 123 -12.68 -11.79 -11.07
CA GLY A 123 -12.49 -12.53 -9.83
C GLY A 123 -11.14 -13.25 -9.88
N MET A 124 -10.33 -13.04 -8.85
CA MET A 124 -9.06 -13.74 -8.66
C MET A 124 -9.20 -14.72 -7.52
N GLN A 125 -8.49 -15.84 -7.60
CA GLN A 125 -8.43 -16.76 -6.48
C GLN A 125 -7.53 -16.17 -5.38
N VAL A 126 -7.92 -16.31 -4.13
CA VAL A 126 -7.15 -15.84 -2.97
C VAL A 126 -7.11 -16.96 -1.93
N LEU A 127 -5.92 -17.31 -1.47
CA LEU A 127 -5.74 -18.31 -0.41
C LEU A 127 -5.83 -17.61 0.94
N PHE A 128 -6.83 -17.97 1.74
CA PHE A 128 -7.04 -17.42 3.08
C PHE A 128 -7.53 -18.50 4.04
N ASP A 129 -6.80 -18.65 5.15
CA ASP A 129 -7.03 -19.67 6.17
C ASP A 129 -7.15 -21.10 5.62
N GLY A 130 -6.36 -21.41 4.58
CA GLY A 130 -6.34 -22.71 3.92
C GLY A 130 -7.45 -22.93 2.89
N ILE A 131 -8.34 -21.95 2.71
CA ILE A 131 -9.46 -22.02 1.77
C ILE A 131 -9.19 -21.06 0.60
N LYS A 132 -9.45 -21.54 -0.62
CA LYS A 132 -9.36 -20.72 -1.83
C LYS A 132 -10.67 -19.99 -2.05
N TYR A 133 -10.69 -18.69 -1.82
CA TYR A 133 -11.84 -17.81 -2.04
C TYR A 133 -11.77 -17.12 -3.40
N ASP A 134 -12.92 -16.73 -3.93
CA ASP A 134 -12.99 -15.68 -4.95
C ASP A 134 -12.74 -14.32 -4.28
N SER A 135 -11.93 -13.46 -4.91
CA SER A 135 -11.56 -12.14 -4.40
C SER A 135 -12.75 -11.26 -4.04
N ARG A 136 -13.92 -11.49 -4.66
CA ARG A 136 -15.18 -10.76 -4.46
C ARG A 136 -16.01 -11.30 -3.29
N ALA A 137 -15.65 -12.46 -2.74
CA ALA A 137 -16.41 -13.17 -1.72
C ALA A 137 -15.58 -13.47 -0.47
N LEU A 138 -14.62 -12.60 -0.15
CA LEU A 138 -13.76 -12.77 1.02
C LEU A 138 -14.52 -12.58 2.35
N PRO A 139 -14.17 -13.36 3.39
CA PRO A 139 -14.76 -13.21 4.71
C PRO A 139 -14.39 -11.84 5.31
N SER A 140 -15.26 -11.29 6.16
CA SER A 140 -15.00 -10.02 6.85
C SER A 140 -13.76 -10.06 7.76
N ALA A 141 -13.31 -11.26 8.14
CA ALA A 141 -12.09 -11.48 8.91
C ALA A 141 -10.81 -11.27 8.10
N TYR A 142 -10.86 -11.25 6.75
CA TYR A 142 -9.69 -11.22 5.87
C TYR A 142 -8.67 -10.15 6.25
N LEU A 143 -9.07 -8.86 6.19
CA LEU A 143 -8.17 -7.75 6.48
C LEU A 143 -7.75 -7.69 7.97
N PRO A 144 -8.67 -7.78 8.95
CA PRO A 144 -8.29 -7.81 10.37
C PRO A 144 -7.29 -8.91 10.71
N GLN A 145 -7.51 -10.13 10.20
CA GLN A 145 -6.65 -11.28 10.46
C GLN A 145 -5.29 -11.13 9.80
N LEU A 146 -5.23 -10.66 8.55
CA LEU A 146 -3.94 -10.40 7.91
C LEU A 146 -3.13 -9.32 8.63
N LEU A 147 -3.75 -8.19 9.02
CA LEU A 147 -3.07 -7.18 9.83
C LEU A 147 -2.58 -7.74 11.17
N LEU A 148 -3.36 -8.61 11.80
CA LEU A 148 -2.99 -9.29 13.03
C LEU A 148 -1.79 -10.23 12.82
N LEU A 149 -1.77 -11.01 11.76
CA LEU A 149 -0.78 -12.08 11.56
C LEU A 149 0.52 -11.59 10.90
N THR A 150 0.51 -10.41 10.27
CA THR A 150 1.67 -9.85 9.55
C THR A 150 2.28 -8.63 10.24
N SER A 151 1.77 -8.26 11.42
CA SER A 151 2.39 -7.26 12.29
C SER A 151 3.23 -7.95 13.37
N THR A 152 4.30 -7.31 13.82
CA THR A 152 5.08 -7.80 14.96
C THR A 152 4.25 -7.73 16.24
N GLU A 153 4.47 -8.67 17.16
CA GLU A 153 3.72 -8.78 18.41
C GLU A 153 3.84 -7.51 19.28
N PRO A 154 5.03 -6.90 19.46
CA PRO A 154 5.11 -5.64 20.18
C PRO A 154 4.30 -4.51 19.52
N ALA A 155 4.25 -4.46 18.19
CA ALA A 155 3.45 -3.47 17.48
C ALA A 155 1.96 -3.67 17.72
N LEU A 156 1.46 -4.91 17.77
CA LEU A 156 0.06 -5.22 18.09
C LEU A 156 -0.30 -4.79 19.52
N LEU A 157 0.57 -5.08 20.50
CA LEU A 157 0.37 -4.69 21.89
C LEU A 157 0.35 -3.17 22.05
N LEU A 158 1.31 -2.48 21.42
CA LEU A 158 1.35 -1.01 21.42
C LEU A 158 0.16 -0.40 20.68
N PHE A 159 -0.29 -0.99 19.59
CA PHE A 159 -1.46 -0.53 18.85
C PHE A 159 -2.70 -0.60 19.74
N GLY A 160 -2.96 -1.76 20.37
CA GLY A 160 -4.08 -1.94 21.29
C GLY A 160 -4.04 -0.98 22.48
N LEU A 161 -2.90 -0.89 23.16
CA LEU A 161 -2.70 0.06 24.25
C LEU A 161 -2.85 1.52 23.77
N GLY A 162 -2.38 1.83 22.57
CA GLY A 162 -2.42 3.14 21.96
C GLY A 162 -3.85 3.61 21.69
N VAL A 163 -4.70 2.72 21.18
CA VAL A 163 -6.13 2.95 21.00
C VAL A 163 -6.82 3.18 22.36
N ILE A 164 -6.49 2.39 23.39
CA ILE A 164 -7.03 2.58 24.75
C ILE A 164 -6.63 3.95 25.31
N VAL A 165 -5.35 4.31 25.22
CA VAL A 165 -4.82 5.60 25.67
C VAL A 165 -5.50 6.75 24.93
N ALA A 166 -5.66 6.64 23.60
CA ALA A 166 -6.35 7.61 22.77
C ALA A 166 -7.80 7.84 23.25
N ILE A 167 -8.56 6.75 23.47
CA ILE A 167 -9.95 6.83 23.94
C ILE A 167 -10.02 7.46 25.33
N ILE A 168 -9.15 7.07 26.26
CA ILE A 168 -9.09 7.65 27.61
C ILE A 168 -8.79 9.15 27.56
N ARG A 169 -7.83 9.58 26.73
CA ARG A 169 -7.49 11.00 26.56
C ARG A 169 -8.65 11.82 25.98
N LEU A 170 -9.44 11.23 25.07
CA LEU A 170 -10.66 11.85 24.55
C LEU A 170 -11.75 12.00 25.62
N ILE A 171 -12.02 10.94 26.39
CA ILE A 171 -13.05 10.93 27.45
C ILE A 171 -12.69 11.92 28.55
N LYS A 172 -11.44 11.89 29.02
CA LYS A 172 -10.94 12.79 30.08
C LYS A 172 -10.73 14.23 29.61
N LYS A 173 -10.93 14.52 28.32
CA LYS A 173 -10.68 15.84 27.70
C LYS A 173 -9.27 16.35 28.00
N SER A 174 -8.30 15.45 28.10
CA SER A 174 -6.92 15.78 28.52
C SER A 174 -6.04 16.27 27.35
N VAL A 175 -6.62 16.45 26.17
CA VAL A 175 -5.95 17.01 24.99
C VAL A 175 -6.56 18.34 24.61
N GLN A 176 -5.69 19.31 24.31
CA GLN A 176 -6.10 20.64 23.87
C GLN A 176 -6.81 20.60 22.51
N ASN A 177 -6.39 19.69 21.63
CA ASN A 177 -6.96 19.53 20.30
C ASN A 177 -7.36 18.08 20.03
N ARG A 178 -8.68 17.80 20.08
CA ARG A 178 -9.22 16.46 19.83
C ARG A 178 -8.91 15.91 18.44
N ALA A 179 -8.62 16.78 17.46
CA ALA A 179 -8.28 16.35 16.11
C ALA A 179 -7.00 15.48 16.09
N GLU A 180 -6.06 15.71 17.01
CA GLU A 180 -4.83 14.92 17.11
C GLU A 180 -5.08 13.45 17.41
N ILE A 181 -6.21 13.14 18.08
CA ILE A 181 -6.61 11.76 18.37
C ILE A 181 -7.63 11.25 17.36
N LEU A 182 -8.63 12.08 17.00
CA LEU A 182 -9.70 11.67 16.09
C LEU A 182 -9.19 11.33 14.69
N ILE A 183 -8.17 12.05 14.19
CA ILE A 183 -7.67 11.83 12.83
C ILE A 183 -7.02 10.45 12.69
N PRO A 184 -6.04 10.02 13.52
CA PRO A 184 -5.49 8.66 13.44
C PRO A 184 -6.54 7.57 13.61
N LEU A 185 -7.49 7.76 14.54
CA LEU A 185 -8.59 6.80 14.75
C LEU A 185 -9.47 6.68 13.50
N LEU A 186 -9.92 7.80 12.93
CA LEU A 186 -10.74 7.78 11.71
C LEU A 186 -9.95 7.24 10.52
N TRP A 187 -8.69 7.65 10.35
CA TRP A 187 -7.84 7.17 9.28
C TRP A 187 -7.66 5.65 9.32
N PHE A 188 -7.45 5.07 10.50
CA PHE A 188 -7.30 3.61 10.61
C PHE A 188 -8.65 2.87 10.55
N PHE A 189 -9.60 3.25 11.41
CA PHE A 189 -10.82 2.46 11.61
C PHE A 189 -11.87 2.69 10.54
N PHE A 190 -11.97 3.87 9.92
CA PHE A 190 -13.01 4.10 8.90
C PHE A 190 -12.83 3.20 7.66
N PRO A 191 -11.64 3.12 7.02
CA PRO A 191 -11.45 2.22 5.89
C PRO A 191 -11.48 0.75 6.31
N LEU A 192 -10.96 0.41 7.50
CA LEU A 192 -11.04 -0.96 8.04
C LEU A 192 -12.50 -1.41 8.19
N LEU A 193 -13.35 -0.59 8.83
CA LEU A 193 -14.77 -0.88 8.99
C LEU A 193 -15.49 -0.96 7.64
N TYR A 194 -15.15 -0.09 6.69
CA TYR A 194 -15.67 -0.18 5.33
C TYR A 194 -15.38 -1.56 4.71
N VAL A 195 -14.15 -2.06 4.82
CA VAL A 195 -13.78 -3.37 4.28
C VAL A 195 -14.51 -4.51 4.99
N VAL A 196 -14.57 -4.47 6.33
CA VAL A 196 -15.26 -5.49 7.14
C VAL A 196 -16.75 -5.57 6.79
N LEU A 197 -17.39 -4.42 6.57
CA LEU A 197 -18.83 -4.33 6.32
C LEU A 197 -19.22 -4.50 4.85
N ARG A 198 -18.43 -3.95 3.91
CA ARG A 198 -18.75 -3.92 2.47
C ARG A 198 -18.05 -5.00 1.67
N ARG A 199 -16.96 -5.58 2.19
CA ARG A 199 -16.20 -6.68 1.58
C ARG A 199 -15.92 -6.41 0.10
N PRO A 200 -15.26 -5.28 -0.23
CA PRO A 200 -14.89 -5.00 -1.61
C PRO A 200 -13.96 -6.11 -2.13
N PRO A 201 -13.82 -6.28 -3.45
CA PRO A 201 -12.90 -7.28 -4.00
C PRO A 201 -11.45 -7.02 -3.56
N LEU A 202 -10.80 -8.00 -2.92
CA LEU A 202 -9.41 -7.89 -2.45
C LEU A 202 -8.58 -9.10 -2.90
N TYR A 203 -7.27 -8.89 -3.02
CA TYR A 203 -6.30 -9.89 -3.45
C TYR A 203 -4.89 -9.42 -3.06
N ASP A 204 -3.90 -10.32 -3.17
CA ASP A 204 -2.49 -10.03 -2.91
C ASP A 204 -2.28 -9.49 -1.50
N ASN A 205 -2.79 -10.25 -0.53
CA ASN A 205 -2.70 -9.96 0.90
C ASN A 205 -3.41 -8.62 1.26
N TYR A 206 -2.88 -7.83 2.21
CA TYR A 206 -3.42 -6.51 2.61
C TYR A 206 -2.77 -5.34 1.87
N ARG A 207 -2.08 -5.56 0.74
CA ARG A 207 -1.28 -4.52 0.06
C ARG A 207 -2.07 -3.27 -0.37
N HIS A 208 -3.38 -3.41 -0.60
CA HIS A 208 -4.27 -2.28 -0.92
C HIS A 208 -4.45 -1.33 0.27
N PHE A 209 -4.17 -1.80 1.49
CA PHE A 209 -4.37 -1.11 2.76
C PHE A 209 -3.08 -0.78 3.51
N LEU A 210 -1.93 -0.81 2.83
CA LEU A 210 -0.66 -0.35 3.44
C LEU A 210 -0.74 1.10 3.94
N PHE A 211 -1.65 1.91 3.38
CA PHE A 211 -1.92 3.28 3.84
C PHE A 211 -2.55 3.35 5.24
N LEU A 212 -2.98 2.23 5.84
CA LEU A 212 -3.42 2.15 7.23
C LEU A 212 -2.24 2.10 8.20
N LEU A 213 -1.08 1.58 7.78
CA LEU A 213 0.08 1.38 8.66
C LEU A 213 0.61 2.68 9.26
N PRO A 214 0.68 3.83 8.56
CA PRO A 214 1.06 5.10 9.19
C PRO A 214 0.09 5.52 10.31
N ALA A 215 -1.21 5.32 10.14
CA ALA A 215 -2.19 5.59 11.19
C ALA A 215 -2.00 4.66 12.39
N ALA A 216 -1.75 3.38 12.14
CA ALA A 216 -1.42 2.40 13.18
C ALA A 216 -0.16 2.80 13.95
N ALA A 217 0.89 3.25 13.26
CA ALA A 217 2.13 3.71 13.89
C ALA A 217 1.91 4.94 14.80
N VAL A 218 1.06 5.90 14.39
CA VAL A 218 0.67 7.03 15.25
C VAL A 218 -0.09 6.56 16.48
N LEU A 219 -0.97 5.55 16.34
CA LEU A 219 -1.67 4.97 17.48
C LEU A 219 -0.69 4.26 18.44
N CYS A 220 0.28 3.49 17.92
CA CYS A 220 1.37 2.93 18.73
C CYS A 220 2.17 4.01 19.46
N ALA A 221 2.39 5.16 18.82
CA ALA A 221 3.11 6.29 19.43
C ALA A 221 2.37 6.85 20.67
N PHE A 222 1.03 6.80 20.72
CA PHE A 222 0.30 7.19 21.94
C PHE A 222 0.57 6.25 23.12
N ALA A 223 0.75 4.95 22.87
CA ALA A 223 1.17 4.01 23.91
C ALA A 223 2.59 4.29 24.39
N LEU A 224 3.52 4.51 23.46
CA LEU A 224 4.92 4.82 23.79
C LEU A 224 5.04 6.13 24.56
N ASP A 225 4.35 7.20 24.13
CA ASP A 225 4.28 8.48 24.83
C ASP A 225 3.76 8.29 26.27
N TRP A 226 2.71 7.50 26.44
CA TRP A 226 2.20 7.17 27.78
C TRP A 226 3.21 6.37 28.61
N LEU A 227 3.87 5.35 28.05
CA LEU A 227 4.87 4.55 28.76
C LEU A 227 6.08 5.41 29.18
N PHE A 228 6.61 6.22 28.27
CA PHE A 228 7.74 7.11 28.55
C PHE A 228 7.41 8.16 29.61
N SER A 229 6.16 8.62 29.70
CA SER A 229 5.72 9.51 30.79
C SER A 229 5.75 8.84 32.17
N ARG A 230 5.72 7.50 32.23
CA ARG A 230 5.74 6.71 33.48
C ARG A 230 7.13 6.18 33.82
N ILE A 231 7.95 5.88 32.82
CA ILE A 231 9.30 5.35 32.98
C ILE A 231 10.30 6.51 33.06
N LYS A 232 10.75 6.84 34.28
CA LYS A 232 11.71 7.94 34.52
C LYS A 232 13.14 7.64 34.03
N SER A 233 13.50 6.36 33.90
CA SER A 233 14.85 5.94 33.50
C SER A 233 15.01 5.96 31.98
N LYS A 234 15.98 6.74 31.48
CA LYS A 234 16.30 6.81 30.04
C LYS A 234 16.76 5.47 29.47
N TRP A 235 17.48 4.66 30.26
CA TRP A 235 17.95 3.34 29.85
C TRP A 235 16.80 2.35 29.66
N LEU A 236 15.78 2.40 30.53
CA LEU A 236 14.58 1.57 30.36
C LEU A 236 13.77 1.99 29.13
N ASN A 237 13.70 3.29 28.83
CA ASN A 237 13.07 3.76 27.59
C ASN A 237 13.84 3.32 26.35
N ALA A 238 15.17 3.35 26.37
CA ALA A 238 16.00 2.82 25.29
C ALA A 238 15.82 1.30 25.12
N ALA A 239 15.80 0.55 26.22
CA ALA A 239 15.53 -0.88 26.19
C ALA A 239 14.13 -1.19 25.63
N LEU A 240 13.11 -0.41 26.01
CA LEU A 240 11.76 -0.55 25.46
C LEU A 240 11.73 -0.33 23.94
N ILE A 241 12.40 0.71 23.44
CA ILE A 241 12.53 0.96 22.00
C ILE A 241 13.18 -0.25 21.31
N LEU A 242 14.28 -0.77 21.89
CA LEU A 242 14.97 -1.93 21.34
C LEU A 242 14.04 -3.16 21.30
N ILE A 243 13.33 -3.47 22.39
CA ILE A 243 12.39 -4.59 22.46
C ILE A 243 11.28 -4.48 21.40
N VAL A 244 10.81 -3.26 21.14
CA VAL A 244 9.74 -3.02 20.16
C VAL A 244 10.23 -3.21 18.72
N LEU A 245 11.45 -2.76 18.42
CA LEU A 245 11.99 -2.78 17.06
C LEU A 245 12.68 -4.10 16.69
N LEU A 246 13.28 -4.77 17.67
CA LEU A 246 14.15 -5.93 17.45
C LEU A 246 13.47 -7.08 16.68
N PRO A 247 12.21 -7.50 16.97
CA PRO A 247 11.56 -8.56 16.20
C PRO A 247 11.39 -8.22 14.72
N GLY A 248 11.04 -6.96 14.42
CA GLY A 248 10.93 -6.48 13.05
C GLY A 248 12.29 -6.48 12.35
N PHE A 249 13.33 -5.96 13.02
CA PHE A 249 14.69 -5.95 12.46
C PHE A 249 15.22 -7.38 12.18
N ILE A 250 15.01 -8.31 13.11
CA ILE A 250 15.37 -9.72 12.92
C ILE A 250 14.61 -10.30 11.73
N ALA A 251 13.31 -10.05 11.63
CA ALA A 251 12.50 -10.53 10.50
C ALA A 251 13.01 -10.01 9.15
N GLU A 252 13.31 -8.71 9.04
CA GLU A 252 13.86 -8.12 7.81
C GLU A 252 15.17 -8.81 7.39
N VAL A 253 16.09 -9.02 8.34
CA VAL A 253 17.38 -9.69 8.05
C VAL A 253 17.18 -11.16 7.63
N HIS A 254 16.33 -11.90 8.34
CA HIS A 254 16.12 -13.34 8.09
C HIS A 254 15.27 -13.63 6.85
N LEU A 255 14.42 -12.69 6.45
CA LEU A 255 13.54 -12.87 5.32
C LEU A 255 14.09 -12.25 4.04
N HIS A 256 15.12 -11.40 4.10
CA HIS A 256 15.71 -10.78 2.91
C HIS A 256 16.02 -11.81 1.80
N PRO A 257 15.59 -11.58 0.53
CA PRO A 257 14.88 -10.41 -0.02
C PRO A 257 13.33 -10.52 -0.08
N TYR A 258 12.73 -11.31 0.81
CA TYR A 258 11.30 -11.66 0.88
C TYR A 258 10.61 -11.11 2.15
N GLU A 259 10.95 -9.90 2.59
CA GLU A 259 10.48 -9.35 3.87
C GLU A 259 8.95 -9.22 3.93
N TYR A 260 8.31 -9.01 2.78
CA TYR A 260 6.85 -8.94 2.67
C TYR A 260 6.15 -10.29 2.88
N ALA A 261 6.89 -11.40 2.90
CA ALA A 261 6.40 -12.73 3.23
C ALA A 261 6.26 -12.96 4.75
N TYR A 262 6.56 -11.94 5.57
CA TYR A 262 6.54 -12.05 7.02
C TYR A 262 5.15 -12.44 7.58
N TYR A 263 5.18 -13.46 8.43
CA TYR A 263 4.09 -13.84 9.32
C TYR A 263 4.66 -13.99 10.73
N ASN A 264 3.90 -13.55 11.72
CA ASN A 264 4.33 -13.52 13.11
C ASN A 264 4.17 -14.90 13.81
N VAL A 265 4.51 -14.98 15.08
CA VAL A 265 4.49 -16.25 15.84
C VAL A 265 3.07 -16.81 16.00
N LEU A 266 2.03 -15.95 16.00
CA LEU A 266 0.63 -16.40 16.07
C LEU A 266 0.22 -17.18 14.83
N ALA A 267 0.80 -16.87 13.67
CA ALA A 267 0.63 -17.64 12.45
C ALA A 267 1.54 -18.87 12.37
N GLY A 268 2.50 -19.02 13.29
CA GLY A 268 3.57 -20.03 13.23
C GLY A 268 4.72 -19.65 12.30
N GLY A 269 4.94 -18.34 12.06
CA GLY A 269 5.94 -17.86 11.11
C GLY A 269 5.56 -18.14 9.65
N VAL A 270 6.54 -18.00 8.76
CA VAL A 270 6.40 -18.36 7.33
C VAL A 270 5.95 -19.82 7.16
N PRO A 271 6.51 -20.81 7.89
CA PRO A 271 6.07 -22.21 7.79
C PRO A 271 4.62 -22.44 8.21
N GLY A 272 4.14 -21.78 9.27
CA GLY A 272 2.76 -21.93 9.72
C GLY A 272 1.74 -21.23 8.83
N ALA A 273 2.16 -20.20 8.09
CA ALA A 273 1.35 -19.50 7.10
C ALA A 273 1.29 -20.22 5.75
N ALA A 274 2.31 -21.02 5.41
CA ALA A 274 2.38 -21.77 4.17
C ALA A 274 1.15 -22.66 3.97
N GLY A 275 0.53 -22.58 2.78
CA GLY A 275 -0.69 -23.32 2.46
C GLY A 275 -1.96 -22.78 3.13
N LYS A 276 -1.87 -21.84 4.07
CA LYS A 276 -3.01 -21.14 4.66
C LYS A 276 -3.20 -19.73 4.11
N TYR A 277 -2.10 -19.04 3.83
CA TYR A 277 -2.08 -17.69 3.27
C TYR A 277 -1.07 -17.59 2.13
N GLU A 278 -1.15 -16.51 1.35
CA GLU A 278 -0.16 -16.24 0.31
C GLU A 278 1.15 -15.72 0.90
N VAL A 279 2.23 -16.50 0.77
CA VAL A 279 3.57 -16.16 1.28
C VAL A 279 4.40 -15.37 0.25
N ASP A 280 4.29 -15.69 -1.04
CA ASP A 280 4.98 -14.97 -2.15
C ASP A 280 3.97 -14.62 -3.26
N TYR A 281 3.06 -13.68 -2.97
CA TYR A 281 2.03 -13.30 -3.94
C TYR A 281 2.58 -12.49 -5.13
N TRP A 282 3.74 -11.84 -5.01
CA TRP A 282 4.37 -11.13 -6.14
C TRP A 282 5.23 -12.02 -7.03
N LEU A 283 5.39 -13.31 -6.69
CA LEU A 283 6.23 -14.25 -7.44
C LEU A 283 7.69 -13.79 -7.50
N THR A 284 8.17 -13.18 -6.41
CA THR A 284 9.54 -12.68 -6.29
C THR A 284 10.54 -13.82 -6.45
N CYS A 285 10.17 -15.04 -6.05
CA CYS A 285 11.02 -16.21 -6.16
C CYS A 285 11.39 -16.58 -7.61
N TYR A 286 10.63 -16.11 -8.62
CA TYR A 286 10.95 -16.36 -10.02
C TYR A 286 12.31 -15.79 -10.42
N LYS A 287 12.75 -14.70 -9.80
CA LYS A 287 14.09 -14.15 -10.04
C LYS A 287 15.16 -15.17 -9.66
N ASP A 288 15.18 -15.59 -8.39
CA ASP A 288 16.20 -16.50 -7.86
C ASP A 288 16.14 -17.87 -8.55
N LEU A 289 14.93 -18.36 -8.88
CA LEU A 289 14.76 -19.59 -9.64
C LEU A 289 15.35 -19.48 -11.05
N THR A 290 15.14 -18.35 -11.72
CA THR A 290 15.71 -18.10 -13.07
C THR A 290 17.24 -18.00 -13.00
N GLU A 291 17.79 -17.37 -11.97
CA GLU A 291 19.24 -17.31 -11.75
C GLU A 291 19.85 -18.72 -11.55
N GLN A 292 19.18 -19.61 -10.81
CA GLN A 292 19.58 -21.02 -10.72
C GLN A 292 19.54 -21.73 -12.07
N ILE A 293 18.49 -21.52 -12.86
CA ILE A 293 18.36 -22.12 -14.21
C ILE A 293 19.49 -21.61 -15.12
N ASN A 294 19.71 -20.29 -15.19
CA ASN A 294 20.79 -19.68 -15.97
C ASN A 294 22.18 -20.23 -15.61
N ALA A 295 22.41 -20.52 -14.34
CA ALA A 295 23.69 -21.03 -13.86
C ALA A 295 23.97 -22.46 -14.38
N ASN A 296 22.93 -23.29 -14.53
CA ASN A 296 23.06 -24.71 -14.77
C ASN A 296 22.68 -25.16 -16.20
N GLU A 297 21.78 -24.45 -16.87
CA GLU A 297 21.28 -24.79 -18.21
C GLU A 297 22.02 -23.96 -19.27
N LYS A 298 22.89 -24.61 -20.06
CA LYS A 298 23.73 -23.95 -21.08
C LYS A 298 23.27 -24.17 -22.51
N GLU A 299 22.44 -25.18 -22.74
CA GLU A 299 21.85 -25.49 -24.05
C GLU A 299 20.52 -24.74 -24.25
N ASP A 300 20.01 -24.76 -25.47
CA ASP A 300 18.72 -24.14 -25.78
C ASP A 300 17.59 -24.83 -24.99
N LEU A 301 16.90 -24.05 -24.16
CA LEU A 301 15.90 -24.55 -23.23
C LEU A 301 14.57 -23.83 -23.39
N ASN A 302 13.48 -24.59 -23.49
CA ASN A 302 12.13 -24.04 -23.37
C ASN A 302 11.71 -24.03 -21.89
N VAL A 303 11.27 -22.86 -21.41
CA VAL A 303 10.75 -22.67 -20.05
C VAL A 303 9.30 -22.17 -20.15
N TYR A 304 8.37 -22.96 -19.61
CA TYR A 304 6.95 -22.63 -19.53
C TYR A 304 6.65 -22.10 -18.13
N VAL A 305 6.07 -20.92 -18.05
CA VAL A 305 5.93 -20.19 -16.79
C VAL A 305 4.47 -19.94 -16.49
N ASP A 306 4.06 -20.38 -15.30
CA ASP A 306 2.76 -20.07 -14.76
C ASP A 306 2.64 -18.58 -14.36
N SER A 307 1.48 -17.99 -14.60
CA SER A 307 1.06 -16.64 -14.19
C SER A 307 1.76 -15.47 -14.87
N THR A 308 3.07 -15.28 -14.66
CA THR A 308 3.79 -14.05 -15.08
C THR A 308 5.10 -14.37 -15.82
N PRO A 309 5.04 -14.91 -17.05
CA PRO A 309 6.23 -15.23 -17.85
C PRO A 309 7.19 -14.05 -18.06
N ALA A 310 6.67 -12.81 -18.04
CA ALA A 310 7.48 -11.61 -18.15
C ALA A 310 8.54 -11.47 -17.04
N LEU A 311 8.27 -11.95 -15.81
CA LEU A 311 9.23 -11.89 -14.71
C LEU A 311 10.43 -12.80 -14.98
N VAL A 312 10.20 -14.03 -15.43
CA VAL A 312 11.26 -14.98 -15.78
C VAL A 312 12.03 -14.48 -17.00
N LYS A 313 11.31 -14.02 -18.05
CA LYS A 313 11.93 -13.50 -19.27
C LYS A 313 12.90 -12.34 -19.01
N TYR A 314 12.61 -11.50 -18.03
CA TYR A 314 13.46 -10.38 -17.69
C TYR A 314 14.85 -10.80 -17.17
N TYR A 315 14.94 -11.95 -16.50
CA TYR A 315 16.18 -12.47 -15.91
C TYR A 315 16.81 -13.62 -16.70
N ALA A 316 16.10 -14.20 -17.67
CA ALA A 316 16.56 -15.37 -18.42
C ALA A 316 17.70 -15.02 -19.41
N ASN A 317 18.65 -15.94 -19.57
CA ASN A 317 19.69 -15.86 -20.59
C ASN A 317 19.14 -16.07 -22.01
N ASP A 318 19.92 -15.69 -23.02
CA ASP A 318 19.53 -15.76 -24.44
C ASP A 318 19.21 -17.19 -24.94
N ASN A 319 19.78 -18.23 -24.32
CA ASN A 319 19.50 -19.63 -24.64
C ASN A 319 18.13 -20.12 -24.11
N ILE A 320 17.43 -19.31 -23.31
CA ILE A 320 16.17 -19.70 -22.68
C ILE A 320 14.99 -19.04 -23.41
N THR A 321 14.14 -19.87 -24.01
CA THR A 321 12.87 -19.42 -24.58
C THR A 321 11.76 -19.51 -23.55
N VAL A 322 11.33 -18.36 -23.03
CA VAL A 322 10.24 -18.24 -22.03
C VAL A 322 8.87 -18.15 -22.70
N LYS A 323 7.94 -19.01 -22.28
CA LYS A 323 6.55 -19.09 -22.78
C LYS A 323 5.55 -19.09 -21.62
N GLY A 324 4.34 -18.62 -21.89
CA GLY A 324 3.20 -18.80 -20.98
C GLY A 324 2.81 -20.28 -20.88
N LEU A 325 2.18 -20.63 -19.77
CA LEU A 325 1.68 -21.97 -19.52
C LEU A 325 0.35 -22.17 -20.27
N ASP A 326 0.46 -22.58 -21.54
CA ASP A 326 -0.66 -22.64 -22.48
C ASP A 326 -0.76 -24.08 -23.09
N ASN A 327 -1.72 -24.89 -22.62
CA ASN A 327 -2.06 -26.25 -23.10
C ASN A 327 -1.12 -27.44 -22.73
N ILE A 328 -1.70 -28.65 -22.82
CA ILE A 328 -1.49 -29.81 -21.93
C ILE A 328 -0.16 -30.57 -22.14
N ARG A 329 0.52 -30.43 -23.28
CA ARG A 329 1.72 -31.25 -23.60
C ARG A 329 2.92 -30.39 -23.96
N TYR A 330 3.91 -30.41 -23.07
CA TYR A 330 5.17 -29.72 -23.23
C TYR A 330 6.23 -30.67 -23.84
N PRO A 331 7.19 -30.15 -24.60
CA PRO A 331 8.31 -30.94 -25.12
C PRO A 331 9.10 -31.60 -23.99
N SER A 332 9.56 -32.83 -24.19
CA SER A 332 10.49 -33.48 -23.26
C SER A 332 11.74 -32.62 -23.04
N ASN A 333 12.30 -32.72 -21.84
CA ASN A 333 13.43 -31.92 -21.36
C ASN A 333 13.16 -30.41 -21.14
N SER A 334 11.96 -29.90 -21.42
CA SER A 334 11.59 -28.52 -21.07
C SER A 334 11.34 -28.34 -19.57
N LEU A 335 11.37 -27.09 -19.11
CA LEU A 335 11.05 -26.73 -17.73
C LEU A 335 9.65 -26.12 -17.61
N ILE A 336 8.99 -26.41 -16.50
CA ILE A 336 7.75 -25.76 -16.08
C ILE A 336 8.01 -25.08 -14.74
N ILE A 337 7.91 -23.75 -14.69
CA ILE A 337 8.02 -22.96 -13.46
C ILE A 337 6.63 -22.79 -12.84
N LEU A 338 6.51 -23.20 -11.58
CA LEU A 338 5.27 -23.25 -10.80
C LEU A 338 5.45 -22.52 -9.45
N PRO A 339 4.55 -21.61 -9.07
CA PRO A 339 4.61 -20.92 -7.79
C PRO A 339 3.83 -21.63 -6.70
N SER A 340 4.20 -21.40 -5.44
CA SER A 340 3.42 -21.87 -4.29
C SER A 340 2.10 -21.12 -4.16
N ARG A 341 2.02 -19.94 -4.78
CA ARG A 341 0.78 -19.19 -5.00
C ARG A 341 -0.30 -20.12 -5.56
N TRP A 342 -1.49 -20.07 -4.96
CA TRP A 342 -2.61 -20.96 -5.27
C TRP A 342 -2.31 -22.46 -5.18
N GLN A 343 -1.21 -22.85 -4.54
CA GLN A 343 -0.70 -24.22 -4.46
C GLN A 343 -0.35 -24.81 -5.83
N HIS A 344 0.08 -23.99 -6.79
CA HIS A 344 0.38 -24.46 -8.15
C HIS A 344 1.64 -25.32 -8.24
N VAL A 345 2.54 -25.28 -7.26
CA VAL A 345 3.62 -26.28 -7.08
C VAL A 345 3.12 -27.73 -7.03
N LEU A 346 1.84 -27.95 -6.68
CA LEU A 346 1.24 -29.28 -6.68
C LEU A 346 0.83 -29.77 -8.08
N LEU A 347 0.87 -28.91 -9.09
CA LEU A 347 0.64 -29.30 -10.48
C LEU A 347 1.79 -30.16 -10.99
N TYR A 348 1.49 -31.12 -11.88
CA TYR A 348 2.45 -32.08 -12.42
C TYR A 348 3.22 -32.83 -11.31
N PRO A 349 2.52 -33.57 -10.43
CA PRO A 349 3.16 -34.27 -9.31
C PRO A 349 4.16 -35.34 -9.75
N ASP A 350 3.97 -35.91 -10.94
CA ASP A 350 4.84 -36.95 -11.49
C ASP A 350 6.12 -36.42 -12.14
N TYR A 351 6.23 -35.10 -12.34
CA TYR A 351 7.38 -34.49 -13.00
C TYR A 351 8.49 -34.23 -11.97
N PRO A 352 9.74 -34.63 -12.25
CA PRO A 352 10.84 -34.43 -11.30
C PRO A 352 11.13 -32.93 -11.12
N VAL A 353 11.31 -32.53 -9.86
CA VAL A 353 11.72 -31.16 -9.50
C VAL A 353 13.20 -30.99 -9.86
N ALA A 354 13.50 -30.03 -10.74
CA ALA A 354 14.85 -29.72 -11.17
C ALA A 354 15.47 -28.58 -10.36
N TYR A 355 14.68 -27.55 -10.04
CA TYR A 355 15.11 -26.38 -9.28
C TYR A 355 14.04 -25.96 -8.28
N THR A 356 14.45 -25.38 -7.16
CA THR A 356 13.54 -24.95 -6.09
C THR A 356 14.08 -23.71 -5.40
N VAL A 357 13.17 -22.78 -5.09
CA VAL A 357 13.44 -21.66 -4.18
C VAL A 357 12.63 -21.87 -2.91
N GLN A 358 13.32 -21.84 -1.76
CA GLN A 358 12.70 -22.01 -0.45
C GLN A 358 13.01 -20.82 0.47
N LEU A 359 12.07 -20.51 1.34
CA LEU A 359 12.20 -19.56 2.43
C LEU A 359 11.86 -20.25 3.74
N GLN A 360 12.85 -20.38 4.63
CA GLN A 360 12.69 -21.07 5.92
C GLN A 360 12.09 -22.49 5.80
N GLY A 361 12.49 -23.23 4.75
CA GLY A 361 11.99 -24.58 4.45
C GLY A 361 10.63 -24.62 3.74
N VAL A 362 10.01 -23.48 3.46
CA VAL A 362 8.78 -23.37 2.66
C VAL A 362 9.15 -23.15 1.20
N VAL A 363 8.63 -23.99 0.30
CA VAL A 363 8.76 -23.80 -1.14
C VAL A 363 8.00 -22.54 -1.58
N LEU A 364 8.70 -21.59 -2.20
CA LEU A 364 8.08 -20.40 -2.82
C LEU A 364 7.76 -20.66 -4.29
N CYS A 365 8.66 -21.31 -5.03
CA CYS A 365 8.41 -21.83 -6.37
C CYS A 365 9.39 -22.94 -6.73
N GLU A 366 9.01 -23.71 -7.75
CA GLU A 366 9.76 -24.83 -8.29
C GLU A 366 9.79 -24.78 -9.81
N ALA A 367 10.85 -25.33 -10.39
CA ALA A 367 10.91 -25.67 -11.80
C ALA A 367 10.92 -27.20 -11.93
N LYS A 368 9.91 -27.76 -12.60
CA LYS A 368 9.81 -29.21 -12.85
C LYS A 368 10.25 -29.52 -14.28
N ARG A 369 10.99 -30.63 -14.46
CA ARG A 369 11.45 -31.11 -15.77
C ARG A 369 10.37 -31.96 -16.41
N VAL A 370 10.10 -31.73 -17.68
CA VAL A 370 9.19 -32.58 -18.47
C VAL A 370 9.95 -33.84 -18.88
N PRO A 371 9.45 -35.04 -18.51
CA PRO A 371 10.15 -36.30 -18.76
C PRO A 371 10.26 -36.70 -20.23
#